data_AF-A0A4S3KDG6-F1
#
_entry.id   AF-A0A4S3KDG6-F1
#
_cell.length_a   1.000
_cell.length_b   1.000
_cell.length_c   1.000
_cell.angle_alpha   90.00
_cell.angle_beta   90.00
_cell.angle_gamma   90.00
#
_symmetry.space_group_name_H-M   'P 1'
#
loop_
_entity.id
_entity.type
_entity.pdbx_description
1 polymer ?
#
loop_
_entity_poly.entity_id
_entity_poly.type
_entity_poly.pdbx_seq_one_letter_code
_entity_poly.pdbx_strand_id
1 'polypeptide(L)'
;MKPRERLRIAAQKSGRLAEPSQDLLARCGLKFRQSRDKLFCFGETLPIDLLLVRDDDIPGMIAEGVCDLGVVGSNVLEEQRLAAIAVHREPGFRALRTLGFGQCRLTLAIPHEQEWSGARQLQDLRIATTYPALLEHWLGAQGVRARVVTLSGSVEIAPRLGTADLICDLLYTAAQALDYRRDTLNAARECDAGWRLSAGSAASVRDARPDSPRAAARH
;
A
#
# COMPACT_ATOMS: atom_id res chain seq x y z
N MET A 1 -18.25 -13.07 17.66
CA MET A 1 -18.74 -12.95 16.27
C MET A 1 -19.04 -14.36 15.78
N LYS A 2 -20.24 -14.65 15.25
CA LYS A 2 -20.53 -15.99 14.69
C LYS A 2 -19.55 -16.25 13.53
N PRO A 3 -18.97 -17.46 13.40
CA PRO A 3 -18.12 -17.78 12.25
C PRO A 3 -18.95 -17.62 10.98
N ARG A 4 -18.41 -16.92 9.99
CA ARG A 4 -19.01 -16.90 8.65
C ARG A 4 -18.75 -18.25 8.00
N GLU A 5 -19.75 -18.82 7.35
CA GLU A 5 -19.60 -20.08 6.60
C GLU A 5 -18.65 -19.94 5.40
N ARG A 6 -18.44 -18.71 4.91
CA ARG A 6 -17.63 -18.42 3.72
C ARG A 6 -16.48 -17.49 4.07
N LEU A 7 -15.29 -17.82 3.58
CA LEU A 7 -14.10 -16.99 3.68
C LEU A 7 -14.23 -15.77 2.76
N ARG A 8 -13.73 -14.62 3.18
CA ARG A 8 -13.77 -13.38 2.38
C ARG A 8 -12.38 -12.86 2.07
N ILE A 9 -12.13 -12.62 0.79
CA ILE A 9 -10.90 -12.01 0.28
C ILE A 9 -11.25 -10.60 -0.21
N ALA A 10 -10.48 -9.59 0.21
CA ALA A 10 -10.56 -8.25 -0.37
C ALA A 10 -9.51 -8.08 -1.48
N ALA A 11 -9.88 -7.45 -2.58
CA ALA A 11 -8.93 -7.03 -3.62
C ALA A 11 -9.30 -5.66 -4.17
N GLN A 12 -8.33 -4.98 -4.76
CA GLN A 12 -8.55 -3.68 -5.37
C GLN A 12 -9.56 -3.79 -6.53
N LYS A 13 -10.60 -2.97 -6.50
CA LYS A 13 -11.65 -2.93 -7.54
C LYS A 13 -11.12 -2.45 -8.88
N SER A 14 -10.32 -1.40 -8.84
CA SER A 14 -9.78 -0.69 -10.01
C SER A 14 -8.41 -0.15 -9.67
N GLY A 15 -7.50 -0.13 -10.64
CA GLY A 15 -6.12 0.29 -10.43
C GLY A 15 -5.15 -0.84 -10.70
N ARG A 16 -3.91 -0.67 -10.26
CA ARG A 16 -2.78 -1.50 -10.68
C ARG A 16 -2.78 -2.90 -10.09
N LEU A 17 -3.47 -3.11 -8.97
CA LEU A 17 -3.55 -4.42 -8.34
C LEU A 17 -4.80 -5.19 -8.78
N ALA A 18 -5.76 -4.55 -9.45
CA ALA A 18 -7.06 -5.15 -9.74
C ALA A 18 -6.97 -6.39 -10.63
N GLU A 19 -6.45 -6.26 -11.85
CA GLU A 19 -6.33 -7.38 -12.80
C GLU A 19 -5.33 -8.45 -12.32
N PRO A 20 -4.10 -8.10 -11.86
CA PRO A 20 -3.15 -9.11 -11.40
C PRO A 20 -3.65 -9.92 -10.19
N SER A 21 -4.42 -9.30 -9.29
CA SER A 21 -5.01 -10.02 -8.15
C SER A 21 -6.07 -11.01 -8.61
N GLN A 22 -6.92 -10.63 -9.56
CA GLN A 22 -7.94 -11.52 -10.10
C GLN A 22 -7.33 -12.67 -10.91
N ASP A 23 -6.29 -12.40 -11.70
CA ASP A 23 -5.53 -13.43 -12.42
C ASP A 23 -4.87 -14.43 -11.45
N LEU A 24 -4.26 -13.94 -10.37
CA LEU A 24 -3.69 -14.80 -9.33
C LEU A 24 -4.75 -15.75 -8.75
N LEU A 25 -5.92 -15.22 -8.37
CA LEU A 25 -7.00 -16.04 -7.80
C LEU A 25 -7.52 -17.06 -8.84
N ALA A 26 -7.65 -16.66 -10.11
CA ALA A 26 -8.06 -17.56 -11.19
C ALA A 26 -7.04 -18.68 -11.42
N ARG A 27 -5.73 -18.38 -11.36
CA ARG A 27 -4.64 -19.36 -11.44
C ARG A 27 -4.62 -20.34 -10.25
N CYS A 28 -5.15 -19.92 -9.10
CA CYS A 28 -5.41 -20.82 -7.96
C CYS A 28 -6.65 -21.70 -8.16
N GLY A 29 -7.33 -21.63 -9.31
CA GLY A 29 -8.52 -22.41 -9.62
C GLY A 29 -9.82 -21.83 -9.08
N LEU A 30 -9.81 -20.58 -8.58
CA LEU A 30 -11.01 -19.94 -8.04
C LEU A 30 -11.84 -19.32 -9.17
N LYS A 31 -13.09 -19.74 -9.29
CA LYS A 31 -14.08 -19.12 -10.17
C LYS A 31 -15.11 -18.35 -9.37
N PHE A 32 -15.51 -17.21 -9.89
CA PHE A 32 -16.47 -16.34 -9.23
C PHE A 32 -17.58 -15.90 -10.17
N ARG A 33 -18.80 -15.82 -9.63
CA ARG A 33 -19.94 -15.15 -10.25
C ARG A 33 -20.05 -13.73 -9.70
N GLN A 34 -19.91 -12.74 -10.56
CA GLN A 34 -19.99 -11.33 -10.16
C GLN A 34 -21.42 -10.90 -9.84
N SER A 35 -21.58 -10.05 -8.82
CA SER A 35 -22.82 -9.37 -8.45
C SER A 35 -23.20 -8.30 -9.48
N ARG A 36 -24.45 -7.81 -9.41
CA ARG A 36 -24.95 -6.76 -10.30
C ARG A 36 -24.20 -5.43 -10.14
N ASP A 37 -23.80 -5.09 -8.91
CA ASP A 37 -23.07 -3.86 -8.59
C ASP A 37 -21.55 -3.97 -8.83
N LYS A 38 -21.06 -5.16 -9.21
CA LYS A 38 -19.64 -5.46 -9.45
C LYS A 38 -18.73 -5.24 -8.25
N LEU A 39 -19.29 -5.17 -7.02
CA LEU A 39 -18.52 -5.03 -5.78
C LEU A 39 -18.26 -6.37 -5.10
N PHE A 40 -19.04 -7.40 -5.46
CA PHE A 40 -19.00 -8.70 -4.82
C PHE A 40 -18.91 -9.80 -5.87
N CYS A 41 -18.03 -10.78 -5.67
CA CYS A 41 -17.94 -11.95 -6.53
C CYS A 41 -18.09 -13.20 -5.67
N PHE A 42 -19.15 -13.96 -5.92
CA PHE A 42 -19.49 -15.16 -5.17
C PHE A 42 -18.70 -16.35 -5.72
N GLY A 43 -17.89 -17.01 -4.88
CA GLY A 43 -17.11 -18.16 -5.32
C GLY A 43 -17.99 -19.36 -5.66
N GLU A 44 -17.72 -19.95 -6.83
CA GLU A 44 -18.41 -21.11 -7.37
C GLU A 44 -17.66 -22.41 -7.09
N THR A 45 -16.33 -22.35 -6.97
CA THR A 45 -15.47 -23.54 -6.79
C THR A 45 -15.23 -23.88 -5.32
N LEU A 46 -15.17 -22.88 -4.45
CA LEU A 46 -14.94 -23.00 -3.01
C LEU A 46 -15.83 -22.01 -2.26
N PRO A 47 -16.08 -22.21 -0.94
CA PRO A 47 -16.84 -21.26 -0.11
C PRO A 47 -16.02 -20.00 0.21
N ILE A 48 -15.61 -19.29 -0.85
CA ILE A 48 -14.78 -18.09 -0.81
C ILE A 48 -15.50 -17.00 -1.60
N ASP A 49 -15.67 -15.83 -0.99
CA ASP A 49 -16.20 -14.66 -1.66
C ASP A 49 -15.11 -13.60 -1.83
N LEU A 50 -15.14 -12.90 -2.97
CA LEU A 50 -14.22 -11.81 -3.29
C LEU A 50 -14.96 -10.47 -3.20
N LEU A 51 -14.42 -9.55 -2.41
CA LEU A 51 -14.90 -8.18 -2.29
C LEU A 51 -13.95 -7.27 -3.08
N LEU A 52 -14.50 -6.48 -3.99
CA LEU A 52 -13.78 -5.51 -4.81
C LEU A 52 -13.94 -4.12 -4.21
N VAL A 53 -12.87 -3.60 -3.59
CA VAL A 53 -12.87 -2.36 -2.77
C VAL A 53 -11.72 -1.43 -3.15
N ARG A 54 -11.62 -0.26 -2.51
CA ARG A 54 -10.38 0.54 -2.61
C ARG A 54 -9.29 -0.14 -1.79
N ASP A 55 -8.06 -0.08 -2.25
CA ASP A 55 -6.92 -0.70 -1.58
C ASP A 55 -6.65 -0.13 -0.19
N ASP A 56 -6.85 1.19 0.00
CA ASP A 56 -6.72 1.85 1.31
C ASP A 56 -7.68 1.30 2.37
N ASP A 57 -8.85 0.78 1.95
CA ASP A 57 -9.86 0.25 2.87
C ASP A 57 -9.53 -1.19 3.32
N ILE A 58 -8.68 -1.92 2.58
CA ILE A 58 -8.43 -3.37 2.80
C ILE A 58 -7.88 -3.68 4.20
N PRO A 59 -6.85 -2.99 4.71
CA PRO A 59 -6.30 -3.30 6.04
C PRO A 59 -7.34 -3.11 7.16
N GLY A 60 -8.15 -2.06 7.08
CA GLY A 60 -9.25 -1.81 8.02
C GLY A 60 -10.29 -2.91 7.98
N MET A 61 -10.71 -3.34 6.79
CA MET A 61 -11.66 -4.45 6.63
C MET A 61 -11.14 -5.78 7.22
N ILE A 62 -9.83 -6.03 7.16
CA ILE A 62 -9.20 -7.20 7.77
C ILE A 62 -9.16 -7.05 9.30
N ALA A 63 -8.76 -5.88 9.81
CA ALA A 63 -8.70 -5.60 11.24
C ALA A 63 -10.07 -5.70 11.92
N GLU A 64 -11.13 -5.27 11.22
CA GLU A 64 -12.52 -5.34 11.69
C GLU A 64 -13.16 -6.73 11.49
N GLY A 65 -12.50 -7.66 10.80
CA GLY A 65 -13.02 -9.00 10.49
C GLY A 65 -14.15 -8.99 9.45
N VAL A 66 -14.26 -7.93 8.66
CA VAL A 66 -15.15 -7.89 7.49
C VAL A 66 -14.63 -8.83 6.40
N CYS A 67 -13.30 -8.85 6.22
CA CYS A 67 -12.57 -9.77 5.36
C CYS A 67 -11.58 -10.61 6.17
N ASP A 68 -11.34 -11.85 5.74
CA ASP A 68 -10.34 -12.74 6.34
C ASP A 68 -8.94 -12.45 5.78
N LEU A 69 -8.90 -12.23 4.46
CA LEU A 69 -7.69 -12.01 3.68
C LEU A 69 -7.83 -10.78 2.79
N GLY A 70 -6.71 -10.22 2.35
CA GLY A 70 -6.73 -9.22 1.30
C GLY A 70 -5.44 -9.15 0.50
N VAL A 71 -5.55 -8.72 -0.76
CA VAL A 71 -4.41 -8.36 -1.61
C VAL A 71 -4.27 -6.84 -1.62
N VAL A 72 -3.13 -6.35 -1.12
CA VAL A 72 -2.91 -4.94 -0.84
C VAL A 72 -1.46 -4.55 -1.08
N GLY A 73 -1.20 -3.31 -1.50
CA GLY A 73 0.16 -2.81 -1.67
C GLY A 73 0.89 -2.70 -0.33
N SER A 74 2.18 -3.06 -0.30
CA SER A 74 2.98 -2.97 0.92
C SER A 74 3.11 -1.53 1.45
N ASN A 75 2.93 -0.52 0.60
CA ASN A 75 2.84 0.89 1.01
C ASN A 75 1.67 1.10 1.96
N VAL A 76 0.48 0.65 1.57
CA VAL A 76 -0.74 0.81 2.37
C VAL A 76 -0.61 0.00 3.67
N LEU A 77 -0.13 -1.25 3.59
CA LEU A 77 0.08 -2.08 4.78
C LEU A 77 1.03 -1.43 5.78
N GLU A 78 2.17 -0.95 5.32
CA GLU A 78 3.20 -0.38 6.19
C GLU A 78 2.78 0.99 6.75
N GLU A 79 2.12 1.81 5.94
CA GLU A 79 1.53 3.08 6.37
C GLU A 79 0.55 2.87 7.53
N GLN A 80 -0.40 1.95 7.36
CA GLN A 80 -1.39 1.64 8.40
C GLN A 80 -0.74 1.00 9.64
N ARG A 81 0.29 0.17 9.46
CA ARG A 81 1.04 -0.45 10.57
C ARG A 81 1.77 0.61 11.40
N LEU A 82 2.50 1.51 10.75
CA LEU A 82 3.23 2.59 11.39
C LEU A 82 2.28 3.58 12.06
N ALA A 83 1.17 3.95 11.40
CA ALA A 83 0.14 4.81 11.97
C ALA A 83 -0.47 4.22 13.25
N ALA A 84 -0.75 2.91 13.28
CA ALA A 84 -1.25 2.23 14.48
C ALA A 84 -0.21 2.25 15.62
N ILE A 85 1.06 1.99 15.32
CA ILE A 85 2.15 1.99 16.31
C ILE A 85 2.36 3.39 16.89
N ALA A 86 2.28 4.44 16.06
CA ALA A 86 2.43 5.83 16.49
C ALA A 86 1.39 6.23 17.57
N VAL A 87 0.22 5.59 17.57
CA VAL A 87 -0.84 5.79 18.58
C VAL A 87 -0.94 4.64 19.60
N HIS A 88 0.13 3.84 19.73
CA HIS A 88 0.23 2.70 20.66
C HIS A 88 -0.90 1.67 20.51
N ARG A 89 -1.27 1.35 19.26
CA ARG A 89 -2.27 0.33 18.93
C ARG A 89 -1.67 -0.78 18.08
N GLU A 90 -2.24 -1.97 18.24
CA GLU A 90 -2.01 -3.09 17.32
C GLU A 90 -2.80 -2.87 16.02
N PRO A 91 -2.20 -3.10 14.83
CA PRO A 91 -2.83 -2.84 13.53
C PRO A 91 -4.02 -3.75 13.22
N GLY A 92 -4.18 -4.89 13.91
CA GLY A 92 -5.28 -5.83 13.70
C GLY A 92 -5.15 -6.72 12.45
N PHE A 93 -4.10 -6.52 11.65
CA PHE A 93 -3.72 -7.35 10.51
C PHE A 93 -2.24 -7.77 10.58
N ARG A 94 -1.87 -8.84 9.88
CA ARG A 94 -0.48 -9.26 9.65
C ARG A 94 -0.21 -9.48 8.16
N ALA A 95 0.96 -9.05 7.69
CA ALA A 95 1.43 -9.42 6.36
C ALA A 95 1.74 -10.93 6.30
N LEU A 96 1.36 -11.58 5.21
CA LEU A 96 1.59 -13.00 4.99
C LEU A 96 2.72 -13.24 3.99
N ARG A 97 2.59 -12.70 2.77
CA ARG A 97 3.58 -12.92 1.69
C ARG A 97 3.51 -11.85 0.61
N THR A 98 4.65 -11.56 0.00
CA THR A 98 4.75 -10.82 -1.27
C THR A 98 4.23 -11.67 -2.44
N LEU A 99 3.51 -11.04 -3.37
CA LEU A 99 2.83 -11.70 -4.49
C LEU A 99 3.53 -11.52 -5.85
N GLY A 100 4.62 -10.74 -5.91
CA GLY A 100 5.48 -10.64 -7.09
C GLY A 100 4.99 -9.71 -8.20
N PHE A 101 3.96 -8.89 -7.96
CA PHE A 101 3.48 -7.85 -8.87
C PHE A 101 3.23 -6.54 -8.12
N GLY A 102 2.89 -5.47 -8.85
CA GLY A 102 2.57 -4.16 -8.27
C GLY A 102 3.80 -3.43 -7.75
N GLN A 103 4.94 -3.59 -8.41
CA GLN A 103 6.18 -2.93 -8.00
C GLN A 103 6.07 -1.40 -8.12
N CYS A 104 6.41 -0.71 -7.05
CA CYS A 104 6.57 0.74 -7.04
C CYS A 104 7.62 1.15 -5.99
N ARG A 105 7.98 2.44 -6.02
CA ARG A 105 8.87 3.06 -5.04
C ARG A 105 8.22 4.30 -4.47
N LEU A 106 8.28 4.47 -3.16
CA LEU A 106 7.96 5.74 -2.51
C LEU A 106 9.24 6.58 -2.52
N THR A 107 9.18 7.76 -3.14
CA THR A 107 10.37 8.57 -3.47
C THR A 107 10.12 10.03 -3.11
N LEU A 108 11.15 10.70 -2.59
CA LEU A 108 11.21 12.15 -2.48
C LEU A 108 11.51 12.80 -3.84
N ALA A 109 10.82 13.89 -4.12
CA ALA A 109 11.04 14.71 -5.30
C ALA A 109 11.64 16.05 -4.92
N ILE A 110 12.90 16.23 -5.29
CA ILE A 110 13.65 17.49 -5.12
C ILE A 110 13.75 18.26 -6.43
N PRO A 111 13.71 19.60 -6.43
CA PRO A 111 13.92 20.40 -7.65
C PRO A 111 15.23 20.02 -8.35
N HIS A 112 15.23 19.99 -9.68
CA HIS A 112 16.35 19.53 -10.51
C HIS A 112 17.59 20.37 -10.37
N GLU A 113 17.39 21.67 -10.11
CA GLU A 113 18.45 22.61 -9.88
C GLU A 113 19.19 22.33 -8.56
N GLN A 114 18.62 21.48 -7.68
CA GLN A 114 19.24 21.04 -6.45
C GLN A 114 19.85 19.64 -6.61
N GLU A 115 21.11 19.51 -6.19
CA GLU A 115 21.71 18.19 -6.02
C GLU A 115 21.24 17.56 -4.72
N TRP A 116 20.97 16.25 -4.75
CA TRP A 116 20.70 15.49 -3.54
C TRP A 116 21.98 15.35 -2.72
N SER A 117 22.02 15.99 -1.56
CA SER A 117 23.15 15.94 -0.63
C SER A 117 22.91 15.03 0.59
N GLY A 118 21.78 14.31 0.59
CA GLY A 118 21.39 13.41 1.67
C GLY A 118 20.26 13.95 2.54
N ALA A 119 19.81 13.14 3.50
CA ALA A 119 18.61 13.41 4.28
C ALA A 119 18.62 14.76 5.02
N ARG A 120 19.79 15.25 5.44
CA ARG A 120 19.93 16.56 6.11
C ARG A 120 19.45 17.74 5.27
N GLN A 121 19.42 17.63 3.94
CA GLN A 121 18.86 18.65 3.04
C GLN A 121 17.37 18.91 3.31
N LEU A 122 16.68 17.95 3.92
CA LEU A 122 15.25 18.04 4.21
C LEU A 122 14.94 18.77 5.52
N GLN A 123 15.98 19.19 6.26
CA GLN A 123 15.81 19.84 7.55
C GLN A 123 14.96 21.11 7.43
N ASP A 124 13.95 21.21 8.28
CA ASP A 124 12.99 22.31 8.37
C ASP A 124 12.12 22.53 7.11
N LEU A 125 12.20 21.64 6.10
CA LEU A 125 11.35 21.70 4.91
C LEU A 125 9.95 21.13 5.19
N ARG A 126 8.99 21.54 4.35
CA ARG A 126 7.63 20.99 4.29
C ARG A 126 7.53 19.97 3.16
N ILE A 127 7.11 18.75 3.47
CA ILE A 127 7.06 17.65 2.50
C ILE A 127 5.62 17.14 2.41
N ALA A 128 4.99 17.26 1.23
CA ALA A 128 3.64 16.74 1.02
C ALA A 128 3.64 15.26 0.64
N THR A 129 2.73 14.49 1.22
CA THR A 129 2.60 13.06 0.93
C THR A 129 1.20 12.53 1.27
N THR A 130 0.83 11.42 0.64
CA THR A 130 -0.29 10.54 1.04
C THR A 130 0.13 9.47 2.04
N TYR A 131 1.43 9.36 2.36
CA TYR A 131 2.03 8.35 3.25
C TYR A 131 2.78 8.99 4.43
N PRO A 132 2.08 9.74 5.31
CA PRO A 132 2.72 10.47 6.39
C PRO A 132 3.47 9.58 7.38
N ALA A 133 2.92 8.44 7.80
CA ALA A 133 3.56 7.60 8.80
C ALA A 133 4.86 6.96 8.28
N LEU A 134 4.88 6.54 7.01
CA LEU A 134 6.10 6.09 6.32
C LEU A 134 7.17 7.17 6.25
N LEU A 135 6.78 8.39 5.83
CA LEU A 135 7.70 9.51 5.70
C LEU A 135 8.25 9.94 7.07
N GLU A 136 7.39 10.09 8.09
CA GLU A 136 7.78 10.46 9.45
C GLU A 136 8.72 9.42 10.06
N HIS A 137 8.43 8.12 9.88
CA HIS A 137 9.27 7.04 10.35
C HIS A 137 10.68 7.14 9.74
N TRP A 138 10.79 7.37 8.44
CA TRP A 138 12.08 7.53 7.78
C TRP A 138 12.81 8.79 8.20
N LEU A 139 12.14 9.95 8.26
CA LEU A 139 12.73 11.20 8.74
C LEU A 139 13.30 11.05 10.16
N GLY A 140 12.55 10.39 11.05
CA GLY A 140 12.98 10.07 12.41
C GLY A 140 14.24 9.19 12.43
N ALA A 141 14.28 8.15 11.59
CA ALA A 141 15.46 7.29 11.45
C ALA A 141 16.69 8.03 10.91
N GLN A 142 16.48 9.10 10.11
CA GLN A 142 17.55 9.97 9.62
C GLN A 142 17.94 11.09 10.60
N GLY A 143 17.22 11.26 11.71
CA GLY A 143 17.41 12.37 12.64
C GLY A 143 17.07 13.75 12.05
N VAL A 144 16.16 13.78 11.07
CA VAL A 144 15.74 14.99 10.36
C VAL A 144 14.41 15.46 10.88
N ARG A 145 14.28 16.76 11.14
CA ARG A 145 12.98 17.37 11.48
C ARG A 145 12.47 18.13 10.26
N ALA A 146 11.59 17.49 9.51
CA ALA A 146 10.82 18.11 8.42
C ALA A 146 9.34 18.14 8.80
N ARG A 147 8.57 19.09 8.28
CA ARG A 147 7.13 19.16 8.48
C ARG A 147 6.42 18.33 7.42
N VAL A 148 5.73 17.28 7.83
CA VAL A 148 4.90 16.47 6.93
C VAL A 148 3.56 17.15 6.68
N VAL A 149 3.19 17.28 5.41
CA VAL A 149 1.90 17.83 4.94
C VAL A 149 1.09 16.68 4.35
N THR A 150 0.10 16.18 5.10
CA THR A 150 -0.72 15.06 4.63
C THR A 150 -1.75 15.53 3.61
N LEU A 151 -1.85 14.80 2.50
CA LEU A 151 -2.87 15.00 1.48
C LEU A 151 -3.59 13.67 1.20
N SER A 152 -4.85 13.75 0.77
CA SER A 152 -5.65 12.57 0.39
C SER A 152 -5.51 12.19 -1.08
N GLY A 153 -4.67 12.91 -1.83
CA GLY A 153 -4.45 12.76 -3.26
C GLY A 153 -3.87 14.04 -3.87
N SER A 154 -3.48 13.98 -5.15
CA SER A 154 -2.93 15.11 -5.91
C SER A 154 -1.80 15.85 -5.19
N VAL A 155 -0.80 15.13 -4.71
CA VAL A 155 0.34 15.70 -3.99
C VAL A 155 1.14 16.70 -4.84
N GLU A 156 1.14 16.52 -6.16
CA GLU A 156 1.85 17.34 -7.14
C GLU A 156 1.42 18.82 -7.13
N ILE A 157 0.23 19.12 -6.62
CA ILE A 157 -0.27 20.50 -6.53
C ILE A 157 0.29 21.26 -5.32
N ALA A 158 0.75 20.56 -4.28
CA ALA A 158 1.14 21.18 -3.01
C ALA A 158 2.27 22.21 -3.15
N PRO A 159 3.34 21.94 -3.93
CA PRO A 159 4.36 22.95 -4.14
C PRO A 159 3.87 24.14 -4.95
N ARG A 160 3.01 23.91 -5.94
CA ARG A 160 2.44 24.99 -6.77
C ARG A 160 1.56 25.95 -5.95
N LEU A 161 0.91 25.45 -4.91
CA LEU A 161 0.12 26.24 -3.97
C LEU A 161 0.95 26.84 -2.83
N GLY A 162 2.26 26.58 -2.79
CA GLY A 162 3.15 27.06 -1.72
C GLY A 162 2.90 26.40 -0.36
N THR A 163 2.16 25.28 -0.30
CA THR A 163 1.82 24.58 0.94
C THR A 163 2.89 23.57 1.35
N ALA A 164 3.74 23.13 0.42
CA ALA A 164 4.91 22.30 0.66
C ALA A 164 6.10 22.74 -0.19
N ASP A 165 7.31 22.41 0.26
CA ASP A 165 8.55 22.69 -0.45
C ASP A 165 8.95 21.51 -1.35
N LEU A 166 8.63 20.29 -0.91
CA LEU A 166 8.90 19.03 -1.60
C LEU A 166 7.68 18.11 -1.53
N ILE A 167 7.72 17.02 -2.28
CA ILE A 167 6.73 15.95 -2.17
C ILE A 167 7.40 14.57 -2.04
N CYS A 168 6.70 13.64 -1.41
CA CYS A 168 7.07 12.24 -1.28
C CYS A 168 5.91 11.38 -1.75
N ASP A 169 6.07 10.67 -2.88
CA ASP A 169 4.99 9.88 -3.48
C ASP A 169 5.50 8.69 -4.31
N LEU A 170 4.55 7.87 -4.75
CA LEU A 170 4.81 6.64 -5.48
C LEU A 170 5.21 6.87 -6.94
N LEU A 171 6.36 6.33 -7.31
CA LEU A 171 6.82 6.16 -8.69
C LEU A 171 6.71 4.69 -9.08
N TYR A 172 6.00 4.41 -10.18
CA TYR A 172 5.71 3.04 -10.61
C TYR A 172 6.44 2.65 -11.90
N THR A 173 6.75 3.61 -12.80
CA THR A 173 7.43 3.35 -14.07
C THR A 173 8.41 4.47 -14.42
N ALA A 174 9.35 4.18 -15.34
CA ALA A 174 10.24 5.19 -15.90
C ALA A 174 9.49 6.34 -16.61
N ALA A 175 8.32 6.04 -17.20
CA ALA A 175 7.48 7.05 -17.84
C ALA A 175 6.85 8.00 -16.83
N GLN A 176 6.38 7.49 -15.68
CA GLN A 176 5.88 8.35 -14.61
C GLN A 176 7.00 9.15 -13.95
N ALA A 177 8.20 8.59 -13.81
CA ALA A 177 9.37 9.37 -13.42
C ALA A 177 9.67 10.49 -14.43
N LEU A 178 9.44 10.27 -15.74
CA LEU A 178 9.57 11.31 -16.78
C LEU A 178 8.48 12.38 -16.69
N ASP A 179 7.25 12.01 -16.35
CA ASP A 179 6.11 12.92 -16.21
C ASP A 179 6.26 13.79 -14.95
N TYR A 180 6.69 13.16 -13.85
CA TYR A 180 7.13 13.84 -12.64
C TYR A 180 8.23 14.87 -12.91
N ARG A 181 9.15 14.55 -13.84
CA ARG A 181 10.21 15.48 -14.26
C ARG A 181 9.68 16.69 -15.01
N ARG A 182 8.51 16.60 -15.66
CA ARG A 182 7.91 17.67 -16.47
C ARG A 182 6.98 18.57 -15.66
N ASP A 183 6.15 18.00 -14.80
CA ASP A 183 5.03 18.74 -14.20
C ASP A 183 5.26 19.17 -12.75
N THR A 184 6.19 18.56 -12.03
CA THR A 184 6.41 18.85 -10.61
C THR A 184 7.76 19.51 -10.44
N LEU A 185 7.77 20.79 -10.01
CA LEU A 185 8.96 21.59 -9.67
C LEU A 185 10.18 21.22 -10.51
N ASN A 186 10.30 21.71 -11.77
CA ASN A 186 11.42 21.49 -12.68
C ASN A 186 12.33 20.33 -12.24
N ALA A 187 11.97 19.11 -12.60
CA ALA A 187 12.69 17.85 -12.45
C ALA A 187 13.10 17.32 -11.05
N ALA A 188 12.19 16.57 -10.43
CA ALA A 188 12.46 15.58 -9.39
C ALA A 188 13.64 14.64 -9.71
N ARG A 189 14.71 14.66 -8.90
CA ARG A 189 15.69 13.55 -8.82
C ARG A 189 15.20 12.49 -7.85
N GLU A 190 15.26 11.21 -8.25
CA GLU A 190 15.04 10.09 -7.32
C GLU A 190 16.15 10.06 -6.27
N CYS A 191 15.77 10.05 -5.00
CA CYS A 191 16.69 9.79 -3.89
C CYS A 191 16.72 8.27 -3.62
N ASP A 192 17.89 7.68 -3.36
CA ASP A 192 18.05 6.24 -3.03
C ASP A 192 17.34 5.81 -1.72
N ALA A 193 16.63 6.73 -1.07
CA ALA A 193 15.67 6.47 0.00
C ALA A 193 14.36 5.89 -0.55
N GLY A 194 14.45 4.80 -1.31
CA GLY A 194 13.29 4.16 -1.94
C GLY A 194 12.90 2.87 -1.24
N TRP A 195 11.69 2.84 -0.66
CA TRP A 195 11.07 1.57 -0.29
C TRP A 195 10.69 0.82 -1.57
N ARG A 196 11.24 -0.37 -1.77
CA ARG A 196 10.71 -1.27 -2.80
C ARG A 196 9.41 -1.85 -2.29
N LEU A 197 8.33 -1.48 -2.94
CA LEU A 197 6.99 -1.86 -2.57
C LEU A 197 6.45 -2.87 -3.57
N SER A 198 5.56 -3.74 -3.11
CA SER A 198 4.94 -4.78 -3.93
C SER A 198 3.60 -5.17 -3.34
N ALA A 199 2.77 -5.83 -4.13
CA ALA A 199 1.57 -6.45 -3.60
C ALA A 199 1.95 -7.50 -2.56
N GLY A 200 1.27 -7.46 -1.42
CA GLY A 200 1.31 -8.48 -0.39
C GLY A 200 -0.08 -9.01 -0.09
N SER A 201 -0.14 -10.20 0.51
CA SER A 201 -1.35 -10.68 1.17
C SER A 201 -1.31 -10.35 2.66
N ALA A 202 -2.46 -10.04 3.24
CA ALA A 202 -2.62 -9.82 4.68
C ALA A 202 -3.78 -10.66 5.24
N ALA A 203 -3.70 -10.99 6.52
CA ALA A 203 -4.72 -11.72 7.27
C ALA A 203 -5.00 -11.06 8.62
N SER A 204 -6.15 -11.38 9.21
CA SER A 204 -6.46 -10.94 10.58
C SER A 204 -5.51 -11.57 11.58
N VAL A 205 -5.07 -10.80 12.59
CA VAL A 205 -4.30 -11.33 13.74
C VAL A 205 -5.17 -12.26 14.61
N ARG A 206 -6.50 -12.19 14.46
CA ARG A 206 -7.47 -13.02 15.19
C ARG A 206 -7.80 -14.33 14.48
N ASP A 207 -7.15 -14.64 13.36
CA ASP A 207 -7.37 -15.91 12.67
C ASP A 207 -6.78 -17.06 13.49
N ALA A 208 -7.65 -17.79 14.18
CA ALA A 208 -7.30 -18.96 15.00
C ALA A 208 -7.13 -20.26 14.18
N ARG A 209 -7.24 -20.19 12.84
CA ARG A 209 -6.97 -21.34 11.98
C ARG A 209 -5.45 -21.57 11.96
N PRO A 210 -4.97 -22.80 12.25
CA PRO A 210 -3.55 -23.08 12.30
C PRO A 210 -2.90 -22.73 10.95
N ASP A 211 -1.72 -22.11 10.99
CA ASP A 211 -0.84 -22.03 9.82
C ASP A 211 -0.73 -23.47 9.28
N SER A 212 -1.07 -23.69 8.01
CA SER A 212 -1.10 -25.05 7.47
C SER A 212 0.24 -25.73 7.74
N PRO A 213 0.26 -26.96 8.29
CA PRO A 213 1.51 -27.65 8.45
C PRO A 213 2.10 -27.83 7.06
N ARG A 214 3.34 -27.32 6.91
CA ARG A 214 4.23 -27.68 5.80
C ARG A 214 4.01 -29.15 5.46
N ALA A 215 3.80 -29.39 4.17
CA ALA A 215 3.86 -30.67 3.50
C ALA A 215 4.32 -31.82 4.40
N ALA A 216 3.42 -32.78 4.64
CA ALA A 216 3.81 -34.14 4.97
C ALA A 216 4.63 -34.68 3.78
N ALA A 217 5.93 -34.37 3.77
CA ALA A 217 6.93 -35.25 3.23
C ALA A 217 7.09 -36.40 4.22
N ARG A 218 7.23 -37.63 3.68
CA ARG A 218 7.25 -38.97 4.31
C ARG A 218 5.83 -39.57 4.35
N HIS A 219 5.49 -40.63 3.63
CA HIS A 219 6.24 -41.72 2.99
C HIS A 219 5.57 -42.11 1.66
#